data_AF-A0A962S0D8-F1
#
_entry.id   AF-A0A962S0D8-F1
#
_cell.length_a   1.000
_cell.length_b   1.000
_cell.length_c   1.000
_cell.angle_alpha   90.00
_cell.angle_beta   90.00
_cell.angle_gamma   90.00
#
_symmetry.space_group_name_H-M   'P 1'
#
loop_
_entity.id
_entity.type
_entity.pdbx_description
1 polymer ?
#
loop_
_entity_poly.entity_id
_entity_poly.type
_entity_poly.pdbx_seq_one_letter_code
_entity_poly.pdbx_strand_id
1 'polypeptide(L)'
;MKLPPYGKQIRAHTNGIWICAGLNAWEQANTILSNFPERAALVWPTGSDPEKYHWPVSGEDVCVLLSSQQKPKDIMSIGRQLIFCGAKLVVILGETDNLPHRLTQFRPSRTITDGTY
;
A
#
# COMPACT_ATOMS: atom_id res chain seq x y z
N MET A 1 -12.88 10.64 6.63
CA MET A 1 -11.55 10.31 6.05
C MET A 1 -11.57 10.68 4.58
N LYS A 2 -10.43 11.10 4.00
CA LYS A 2 -10.32 11.42 2.57
C LYS A 2 -9.79 10.22 1.80
N LEU A 3 -10.13 10.11 0.51
CA LEU A 3 -9.48 9.13 -0.36
C LEU A 3 -8.01 9.51 -0.59
N PRO A 4 -7.10 8.53 -0.75
CA PRO A 4 -5.76 8.83 -1.26
C PRO A 4 -5.86 9.43 -2.66
N PRO A 5 -4.85 10.20 -3.10
CA PRO A 5 -4.74 10.57 -4.50
C PRO A 5 -4.92 9.35 -5.40
N TYR A 6 -5.68 9.52 -6.48
CA TYR A 6 -6.12 8.45 -7.38
C TYR A 6 -7.08 7.41 -6.77
N GLY A 7 -7.58 7.59 -5.55
CA GLY A 7 -8.54 6.65 -4.94
C GLY A 7 -9.87 6.52 -5.69
N LYS A 8 -10.28 7.56 -6.44
CA LYS A 8 -11.56 7.56 -7.18
C LYS A 8 -11.58 6.70 -8.43
N GLN A 9 -10.41 6.35 -8.99
CA GLN A 9 -10.31 5.57 -10.23
C GLN A 9 -10.22 4.06 -9.97
N ILE A 10 -10.13 3.63 -8.72
CA ILE A 10 -10.10 2.22 -8.37
C ILE A 10 -11.49 1.62 -8.56
N ARG A 11 -11.60 0.71 -9.52
CA ARG A 11 -12.77 -0.13 -9.74
C ARG A 11 -12.65 -1.38 -8.88
N ALA A 12 -13.78 -2.03 -8.58
CA ALA A 12 -13.76 -3.32 -7.88
C ALA A 12 -13.00 -4.38 -8.72
N HIS A 13 -12.19 -5.20 -8.05
CA HIS A 13 -11.44 -6.34 -8.61
C HIS A 13 -10.30 -5.97 -9.57
N THR A 14 -9.23 -5.41 -9.01
CA THR A 14 -7.99 -5.19 -9.74
C THR A 14 -7.03 -6.37 -9.53
N ASN A 15 -6.06 -6.61 -10.44
CA ASN A 15 -5.01 -7.60 -10.19
C ASN A 15 -3.98 -7.07 -9.18
N GLY A 16 -4.45 -6.64 -8.00
CA GLY A 16 -3.69 -5.96 -6.97
C GLY A 16 -3.56 -4.44 -7.15
N ILE A 17 -3.18 -3.77 -6.07
CA ILE A 17 -3.07 -2.31 -5.98
C ILE A 17 -1.63 -1.91 -5.71
N TRP A 18 -1.14 -0.95 -6.49
CA TRP A 18 0.18 -0.34 -6.32
C TRP A 18 0.05 0.97 -5.54
N ILE A 19 0.87 1.17 -4.51
CA ILE A 19 0.92 2.41 -3.74
C ILE A 19 2.34 2.97 -3.87
N CYS A 20 2.48 4.07 -4.60
CA CYS A 20 3.77 4.74 -4.77
C CYS A 20 3.98 5.74 -3.63
N ALA A 21 5.19 5.76 -3.06
CA ALA A 21 5.56 6.63 -1.96
C ALA A 21 6.96 7.23 -2.17
N GLY A 22 7.21 8.41 -1.60
CA GLY A 22 8.48 9.13 -1.72
C GLY A 22 8.50 10.21 -2.81
N LEU A 23 9.70 10.72 -3.11
CA LEU A 23 9.91 11.90 -3.97
C LEU A 23 9.30 11.77 -5.37
N ASN A 24 9.35 10.57 -5.96
CA ASN A 24 8.90 10.33 -7.33
C ASN A 24 7.57 9.55 -7.38
N ALA A 25 6.80 9.55 -6.29
CA ALA A 25 5.58 8.74 -6.18
C ALA A 25 4.55 9.04 -7.28
N TRP A 26 4.40 10.32 -7.63
CA TRP A 26 3.45 10.77 -8.66
C TRP A 26 3.84 10.31 -10.05
N GLU A 27 5.12 10.48 -10.41
CA GLU A 27 5.66 10.02 -11.68
C GLU A 27 5.54 8.50 -11.80
N GLN A 28 5.93 7.76 -10.76
CA GLN A 28 5.81 6.30 -10.73
C GLN A 28 4.35 5.84 -10.87
N ALA A 29 3.40 6.47 -10.17
CA ALA A 29 1.98 6.14 -10.30
C ALA A 29 1.50 6.36 -11.74
N ASN A 30 1.87 7.48 -12.37
CA ASN A 30 1.55 7.73 -13.77
C ASN A 30 2.18 6.69 -14.71
N THR A 31 3.46 6.35 -14.53
CA THR A 31 4.14 5.31 -15.32
C THR A 31 3.44 3.96 -15.20
N ILE A 32 3.00 3.57 -14.00
CA ILE A 32 2.23 2.33 -13.81
C ILE A 32 0.91 2.39 -14.56
N LEU A 33 0.15 3.48 -14.42
CA LEU A 33 -1.15 3.62 -15.08
C LEU A 33 -1.02 3.68 -16.62
N SER A 34 0.06 4.27 -17.14
CA SER A 34 0.32 4.33 -18.58
C SER A 34 0.76 3.00 -19.18
N ASN A 35 1.63 2.26 -18.48
CA ASN A 35 2.19 1.00 -18.99
C ASN A 35 1.30 -0.22 -18.69
N PHE A 36 0.48 -0.13 -17.64
CA PHE A 36 -0.36 -1.22 -17.15
C PHE A 36 -1.77 -0.69 -16.81
N PRO A 37 -2.59 -0.34 -17.82
CA PRO A 37 -3.89 0.29 -17.62
C PRO A 37 -4.90 -0.60 -16.85
N GLU A 38 -4.66 -1.90 -16.77
CA GLU A 38 -5.43 -2.85 -15.97
C GLU A 38 -5.10 -2.82 -14.47
N ARG A 39 -4.03 -2.13 -14.07
CA ARG A 39 -3.60 -2.02 -12.67
C ARG A 39 -4.14 -0.76 -12.02
N ALA A 40 -4.40 -0.85 -10.73
CA ALA A 40 -4.65 0.33 -9.91
C ALA A 40 -3.34 0.86 -9.31
N ALA A 41 -3.15 2.18 -9.40
CA ALA A 41 -2.08 2.88 -8.71
C ALA A 41 -2.65 4.00 -7.82
N LEU A 42 -2.09 4.13 -6.63
CA LEU A 42 -2.35 5.15 -5.63
C LEU A 42 -1.03 5.85 -5.26
N VAL A 43 -1.16 7.03 -4.66
CA VAL A 43 -0.02 7.73 -4.07
C VAL A 43 -0.20 7.85 -2.57
N TRP A 44 0.85 7.54 -1.81
CA TRP A 44 0.99 7.95 -0.41
C TRP A 44 1.87 9.20 -0.34
N PRO A 45 1.31 10.39 -0.05
CA PRO A 45 2.09 11.62 -0.04
C PRO A 45 3.17 11.65 1.05
N THR A 46 4.36 12.14 0.71
CA THR A 46 5.49 12.28 1.64
C THR A 46 5.10 13.08 2.89
N GLY A 47 5.46 12.55 4.06
CA GLY A 47 5.17 13.18 5.37
C GLY A 47 3.69 13.15 5.78
N SER A 48 2.82 12.54 4.97
CA SER A 48 1.42 12.37 5.34
C SER A 48 1.22 11.14 6.21
N ASP A 49 0.30 11.25 7.15
CA ASP A 49 -0.12 10.16 8.03
C ASP A 49 -1.07 9.21 7.27
N PRO A 50 -0.71 7.91 7.12
CA PRO A 50 -1.54 6.89 6.47
C PRO A 50 -2.96 6.78 7.03
N GLU A 51 -3.15 6.99 8.33
CA GLU A 51 -4.43 6.78 9.03
C GLU A 51 -5.47 7.84 8.64
N LYS A 52 -5.05 8.95 8.04
CA LYS A 52 -5.95 10.02 7.57
C LYS A 52 -6.68 9.67 6.28
N TYR A 53 -6.30 8.55 5.64
CA TYR A 53 -6.82 8.12 4.36
C TYR A 53 -7.72 6.89 4.49
N HIS A 54 -8.79 6.89 3.69
CA HIS A 54 -9.60 5.69 3.45
C HIS A 54 -9.01 4.95 2.25
N TRP A 55 -8.24 3.90 2.50
CA TRP A 55 -7.56 3.13 1.46
C TRP A 55 -8.52 2.11 0.84
N PRO A 56 -8.83 2.20 -0.46
CA PRO A 56 -9.75 1.26 -1.12
C PRO A 56 -9.04 -0.05 -1.50
N VAL A 57 -8.54 -0.77 -0.50
CA VAL A 57 -7.68 -1.96 -0.68
C VAL A 57 -8.29 -3.27 -0.17
N SER A 58 -9.56 -3.25 0.21
CA SER A 58 -10.24 -4.40 0.81
C SER A 58 -10.29 -5.59 -0.16
N GLY A 59 -9.75 -6.74 0.29
CA GLY A 59 -9.70 -7.99 -0.48
C GLY A 59 -8.56 -8.08 -1.50
N GLU A 60 -7.77 -7.02 -1.64
CA GLU A 60 -6.74 -6.90 -2.68
C GLU A 60 -5.34 -7.22 -2.13
N ASP A 61 -4.46 -7.71 -3.01
CA ASP A 61 -3.03 -7.77 -2.75
C ASP A 61 -2.41 -6.40 -3.06
N VAL A 62 -1.64 -5.85 -2.13
CA VAL A 62 -1.10 -4.47 -2.21
C VAL A 62 0.41 -4.49 -2.28
N CYS A 63 0.98 -3.78 -3.25
CA CYS A 63 2.41 -3.51 -3.34
C CYS A 63 2.69 -2.02 -3.08
N VAL A 64 3.47 -1.71 -2.05
CA VAL A 64 3.94 -0.35 -1.77
C VAL A 64 5.36 -0.21 -2.33
N LEU A 65 5.56 0.77 -3.22
CA LEU A 65 6.85 1.11 -3.81
C LEU A 65 7.42 2.37 -3.15
N LEU A 66 8.59 2.24 -2.53
CA LEU A 66 9.30 3.36 -1.92
C LEU A 66 10.35 3.90 -2.92
N SER A 67 10.12 5.12 -3.40
CA SER A 67 11.04 5.85 -4.29
C SER A 67 12.10 6.66 -3.54
N SER A 68 12.01 6.70 -2.21
CA SER A 68 12.99 7.32 -1.33
C SER A 68 13.00 6.59 0.00
N GLN A 69 14.08 6.77 0.75
CA GLN A 69 14.20 6.23 2.10
C GLN A 69 13.03 6.66 2.98
N GLN A 70 12.41 5.70 3.68
CA GLN A 70 11.35 5.94 4.66
C GLN A 70 11.77 5.42 6.03
N LYS A 71 11.32 6.11 7.07
CA LYS A 71 11.58 5.70 8.44
C LYS A 71 10.86 4.38 8.73
N PRO A 72 11.49 3.43 9.44
CA PRO A 72 10.85 2.14 9.77
C PRO A 72 9.47 2.27 10.43
N LYS A 73 9.27 3.29 11.27
CA LYS A 73 7.96 3.55 11.91
C LYS A 73 6.85 3.88 10.90
N ASP A 74 7.19 4.59 9.82
CA ASP A 74 6.22 5.04 8.82
C ASP A 74 5.83 3.85 7.94
N ILE A 75 6.80 2.99 7.61
CA ILE A 75 6.61 1.69 6.92
C ILE A 75 5.68 0.77 7.73
N MET A 76 5.88 0.68 9.04
CA MET A 76 5.02 -0.10 9.91
C MET A 76 3.61 0.49 10.02
N SER A 77 3.49 1.82 10.07
CA SER A 77 2.20 2.51 10.12
C SER A 77 1.38 2.27 8.84
N ILE A 78 1.97 2.48 7.65
CA ILE A 78 1.26 2.22 6.39
C ILE A 78 0.90 0.74 6.24
N GLY A 79 1.82 -0.18 6.57
CA GLY A 79 1.56 -1.61 6.49
C GLY A 79 0.39 -2.05 7.37
N ARG A 80 0.34 -1.57 8.63
CA ARG A 80 -0.78 -1.82 9.54
C ARG A 80 -2.08 -1.22 9.04
N GLN A 81 -2.05 0.03 8.56
CA GLN A 81 -3.24 0.71 8.09
C GLN A 81 -3.85 0.01 6.87
N LEU A 82 -3.03 -0.47 5.94
CA LEU A 82 -3.51 -1.21 4.76
C LEU A 82 -4.14 -2.55 5.13
N ILE A 83 -3.54 -3.28 6.08
CA ILE A 83 -4.14 -4.51 6.63
C ILE A 83 -5.46 -4.20 7.33
N PHE A 84 -5.51 -3.12 8.13
CA PHE A 84 -6.74 -2.67 8.79
C PHE A 84 -7.84 -2.30 7.79
N CYS A 85 -7.49 -1.69 6.65
CA CYS A 85 -8.40 -1.43 5.54
C CYS A 85 -8.80 -2.68 4.72
N GLY A 86 -8.37 -3.87 5.13
CA GLY A 86 -8.80 -5.14 4.55
C GLY A 86 -7.90 -5.69 3.44
N ALA A 87 -6.68 -5.18 3.26
CA ALA A 87 -5.74 -5.76 2.32
C ALA A 87 -5.45 -7.24 2.68
N LYS A 88 -5.45 -8.11 1.68
CA LYS A 88 -5.16 -9.55 1.84
C LYS A 88 -3.68 -9.80 2.11
N LEU A 89 -2.82 -9.04 1.43
CA LEU A 89 -1.38 -9.08 1.54
C LEU A 89 -0.86 -7.66 1.32
N VAL A 90 0.12 -7.23 2.10
CA VAL A 90 0.85 -6.00 1.81
C VAL A 90 2.33 -6.35 1.66
N VAL A 91 2.89 -6.01 0.52
CA VAL A 91 4.32 -6.12 0.21
C VAL A 91 4.87 -4.71 0.08
N ILE A 92 5.92 -4.39 0.83
CA ILE A 92 6.62 -3.11 0.72
C ILE A 92 8.00 -3.37 0.12
N LEU A 93 8.31 -2.68 -0.98
CA LEU A 93 9.56 -2.74 -1.73
C LEU A 93 10.25 -1.37 -1.74
N GLY A 94 11.54 -1.36 -1.41
CA GLY A 94 12.40 -0.19 -1.57
C GLY A 94 13.44 -0.08 -0.45
N GLU A 95 14.04 1.10 -0.34
CA GLU A 95 15.10 1.37 0.63
C GLU A 95 14.52 1.80 1.97
N THR A 96 15.14 1.34 3.06
CA THR A 96 14.78 1.74 4.43
C THR A 96 16.02 2.27 5.14
N ASP A 97 15.85 3.12 6.16
CA ASP A 97 16.71 3.32 7.36
C ASP A 97 18.03 2.51 7.38
N ASN A 98 17.90 1.19 7.25
CA ASN A 98 18.92 0.23 7.62
C ASN A 98 19.41 -0.70 6.50
N LEU A 99 18.78 -0.74 5.31
CA LEU A 99 19.18 -1.60 4.19
C LEU A 99 18.66 -1.05 2.84
N PRO A 100 19.48 -1.03 1.77
CA PRO A 100 19.10 -0.44 0.47
C PRO A 100 17.95 -1.20 -0.21
N HIS A 101 17.73 -2.48 0.06
CA HIS A 101 16.56 -3.19 -0.45
C HIS A 101 15.99 -4.12 0.61
N ARG A 102 14.78 -3.82 1.09
CA ARG A 102 14.08 -4.68 2.05
C ARG A 102 12.69 -5.02 1.54
N LEU A 103 12.43 -6.32 1.44
CA LEU A 103 11.08 -6.87 1.29
C LEU A 103 10.45 -6.96 2.68
N THR A 104 9.39 -6.19 2.93
CA THR A 104 8.58 -6.32 4.15
C THR A 104 7.20 -6.81 3.78
N GLN A 105 6.76 -7.90 4.40
CA GLN A 105 5.45 -8.50 4.15
C GLN A 105 4.56 -8.40 5.38
N PHE A 106 3.32 -7.99 5.17
CA PHE A 106 2.27 -8.00 6.18
C PHE A 106 1.13 -8.90 5.70
N ARG A 107 0.58 -9.69 6.62
CA ARG A 107 -0.61 -10.51 6.39
C ARG A 107 -1.53 -10.37 7.59
N PRO A 108 -2.86 -10.44 7.41
CA PRO A 108 -3.77 -10.61 8.52
C PRO A 108 -3.33 -11.82 9.35
N SER A 109 -3.31 -11.68 10.67
CA SER A 109 -3.11 -12.83 11.55
C SER A 109 -4.30 -13.78 11.33
N ARG A 110 -4.07 -15.08 11.13
CA ARG A 110 -5.16 -16.05 11.11
C ARG A 110 -5.82 -15.99 12.48
N THR A 111 -7.01 -15.41 12.57
CA THR A 111 -7.87 -15.64 13.73
C THR A 111 -8.19 -17.12 13.71
N ILE A 112 -7.67 -17.88 14.67
CA ILE A 112 -8.14 -19.23 14.93
C ILE A 112 -9.58 -19.04 15.39
N THR A 113 -10.54 -19.19 14.49
CA THR A 113 -11.92 -19.47 14.88
C THR A 113 -11.88 -20.86 15.47
N ASP A 114 -11.71 -20.93 16.80
CA ASP A 114 -12.03 -22.13 17.55
C ASP A 114 -13.51 -22.44 17.29
N GLY A 115 -13.73 -23.43 16.43
CA GLY A 115 -15.03 -24.04 16.24
C GLY A 115 -15.32 -24.90 17.44
N THR A 116 -16.22 -24.45 18.30
CA THR A 116 -16.98 -25.33 19.18
C THR A 116 -18.42 -25.32 18.70
N TYR A 117 -18.81 -26.45 18.12
CA TYR A 117 -20.19 -26.90 17.89
C TYR A 117 -20.87 -27.20 19.22
#